data_AF-A0A959CK43-F1
#
_entry.id   AF-A0A959CK43-F1
#
_cell.length_a   1.000
_cell.length_b   1.000
_cell.length_c   1.000
_cell.angle_alpha   90.00
_cell.angle_beta   90.00
_cell.angle_gamma   90.00
#
_symmetry.space_group_name_H-M   'P 1'
#
loop_
_entity.id
_entity.type
_entity.pdbx_description
1 polymer ?
#
loop_
_entity_poly.entity_id
_entity_poly.type
_entity_poly.pdbx_seq_one_letter_code
_entity_poly.pdbx_strand_id
1 'polypeptide(L)'
;MPENTRHKLVAPGVLEGCQRGDVQAQEALYRHFGRLVMATCLRYASNSADAEDIFQESFIAIFEQIRSLKHPERIVSWIYRIVVSKVIRYYRKRVQMVEVTEWNMHGPAPGYQEHEIIQALSAEELLSLVQQLPDGYRLVFNLHVMDGYSHREIGRMLGIREATSRSQLHKAKCWLQKTIVEKFGIHSYEK
;
A
#
# COMPACT_ATOMS: atom_id res chain seq x y z
N MET A 1 16.07 -3.38 -10.80
CA MET A 1 16.48 -3.86 -9.45
C MET A 1 17.26 -2.74 -8.79
N PRO A 2 16.72 -1.99 -7.82
CA PRO A 2 17.54 -1.13 -6.98
C PRO A 2 17.66 -1.69 -5.56
N GLU A 3 18.92 -1.83 -5.14
CA GLU A 3 19.46 -1.68 -3.79
C GLU A 3 18.49 -1.70 -2.60
N ASN A 4 18.30 -2.86 -1.96
CA ASN A 4 17.99 -2.87 -0.52
C ASN A 4 18.25 -4.22 0.17
N THR A 5 19.50 -4.66 0.22
CA THR A 5 19.88 -5.91 0.89
C THR A 5 20.09 -5.74 2.41
N ARG A 6 20.18 -4.50 2.92
CA ARG A 6 20.48 -4.22 4.34
C ARG A 6 19.28 -4.36 5.31
N HIS A 7 18.04 -4.37 4.82
CA HIS A 7 16.84 -4.54 5.66
C HIS A 7 16.39 -6.00 5.85
N LYS A 8 17.16 -6.97 5.33
CA LYS A 8 16.71 -8.37 5.26
C LYS A 8 16.96 -9.19 6.52
N LEU A 9 17.86 -8.76 7.40
CA LEU A 9 18.37 -9.60 8.48
C LEU A 9 18.30 -8.88 9.83
N VAL A 10 17.47 -9.42 10.71
CA VAL A 10 17.50 -9.12 12.14
C VAL A 10 18.44 -10.11 12.80
N ALA A 11 19.23 -9.66 13.79
CA ALA A 11 20.10 -10.55 14.54
C ALA A 11 19.28 -11.72 15.14
N PRO A 12 19.70 -12.98 15.00
CA PRO A 12 18.93 -14.14 15.46
C PRO A 12 18.46 -14.03 16.92
N GLY A 13 19.31 -13.52 17.82
CA GLY A 13 18.98 -13.32 19.23
C GLY A 13 17.81 -12.34 19.48
N VAL A 14 17.59 -11.37 18.59
CA VAL A 14 16.43 -10.45 18.67
C VAL A 14 15.14 -11.19 18.33
N LEU A 15 15.15 -12.09 17.33
CA LEU A 15 13.95 -12.84 16.96
C LEU A 15 13.56 -13.84 18.02
N GLU A 16 14.52 -14.59 18.55
CA GLU A 16 14.27 -15.52 19.65
C GLU A 16 13.79 -14.79 20.90
N GLY A 17 14.39 -13.63 21.22
CA GLY A 17 13.94 -12.77 22.32
C GLY A 17 12.49 -12.34 22.12
N CYS A 18 12.12 -11.87 20.93
CA CYS A 18 10.74 -11.50 20.62
C CYS A 18 9.78 -12.68 20.80
N GLN A 19 10.16 -13.89 20.37
CA GLN A 19 9.34 -15.10 20.53
C GLN A 19 9.15 -15.47 22.00
N ARG A 20 10.11 -15.16 22.87
CA ARG A 20 9.99 -15.32 24.34
C ARG A 20 9.24 -14.17 25.02
N GLY A 21 8.93 -13.08 24.31
CA GLY A 21 8.29 -11.89 24.89
C GLY A 21 9.26 -10.93 25.59
N ASP A 22 10.55 -10.98 25.22
CA ASP A 22 11.57 -10.07 25.74
C ASP A 22 11.35 -8.64 25.23
N VAL A 23 11.21 -7.69 26.15
CA VAL A 23 10.90 -6.28 25.85
C VAL A 23 12.03 -5.59 25.08
N GLN A 24 13.29 -5.88 25.41
CA GLN A 24 14.45 -5.26 24.74
C GLN A 24 14.57 -5.78 23.29
N ALA A 25 14.27 -7.05 23.09
CA ALA A 25 14.21 -7.64 21.76
C ALA A 25 13.06 -7.05 20.92
N GLN A 26 11.88 -6.88 21.50
CA GLN A 26 10.75 -6.23 20.83
C GLN A 26 11.05 -4.78 20.46
N GLU A 27 11.70 -4.02 21.34
CA GLU A 27 12.16 -2.65 21.07
C GLU A 27 13.18 -2.62 19.91
N ALA A 28 14.14 -3.55 19.90
CA ALA A 28 15.11 -3.66 18.82
C ALA A 28 14.44 -3.98 17.47
N LEU A 29 13.46 -4.88 17.47
CA LEU A 29 12.67 -5.21 16.28
C LEU A 29 11.87 -3.99 15.78
N TYR A 30 11.22 -3.27 16.70
CA TYR A 30 10.46 -2.06 16.42
C TYR A 30 11.35 -0.99 15.78
N ARG A 31 12.52 -0.72 16.37
CA ARG A 31 13.49 0.24 15.82
C ARG A 31 13.99 -0.15 14.44
N HIS A 32 14.19 -1.45 14.19
CA HIS A 32 14.67 -1.95 12.91
C HIS A 32 13.62 -1.83 11.80
N PHE A 33 12.37 -2.25 12.07
CA PHE A 33 11.32 -2.31 11.05
C PHE A 33 10.35 -1.13 11.05
N GLY A 34 10.41 -0.23 12.04
CA GLY A 34 9.46 0.87 12.20
C GLY A 34 9.35 1.73 10.93
N ARG A 35 10.47 2.09 10.31
CA ARG A 35 10.46 2.86 9.06
C ARG A 35 9.80 2.10 7.91
N LEU A 36 10.07 0.81 7.76
CA LEU A 36 9.48 -0.04 6.72
C LEU A 36 7.97 -0.17 6.90
N VAL A 37 7.54 -0.46 8.13
CA VAL A 37 6.12 -0.61 8.48
C VAL A 37 5.39 0.71 8.24
N MET A 38 5.93 1.83 8.73
CA MET A 38 5.31 3.15 8.54
C MET A 38 5.22 3.53 7.05
N ALA A 39 6.29 3.33 6.27
CA ALA A 39 6.26 3.59 4.84
C ALA A 39 5.19 2.74 4.12
N THR A 40 5.02 1.49 4.55
CA THR A 40 3.96 0.62 4.03
C THR A 40 2.58 1.15 4.42
N CYS A 41 2.35 1.55 5.67
CA CYS A 41 1.10 2.14 6.14
C CYS A 41 0.74 3.41 5.36
N LEU A 42 1.66 4.35 5.23
CA LEU A 42 1.47 5.61 4.49
C LEU A 42 1.07 5.38 3.04
N ARG A 43 1.60 4.33 2.40
CA ARG A 43 1.27 4.00 1.01
C ARG A 43 -0.20 3.67 0.81
N TYR A 44 -0.86 3.02 1.77
CA TYR A 44 -2.27 2.67 1.65
C TYR A 44 -3.22 3.60 2.40
N ALA A 45 -2.73 4.34 3.39
CA ALA A 45 -3.55 5.21 4.21
C ALA A 45 -4.00 6.46 3.45
N SER A 46 -5.18 7.00 3.78
CA SER A 46 -5.69 8.27 3.24
C SER A 46 -4.96 9.49 3.79
N ASN A 47 -4.43 9.36 5.00
CA ASN A 47 -3.81 10.45 5.75
C ASN A 47 -2.83 9.86 6.78
N SER A 48 -2.08 10.72 7.47
CA SER A 48 -1.09 10.29 8.46
C SER A 48 -1.71 9.66 9.70
N ALA A 49 -2.87 10.13 10.17
CA ALA A 49 -3.53 9.60 11.35
C ALA A 49 -3.97 8.14 11.13
N ASP A 50 -4.63 7.85 10.00
CA ASP A 50 -4.98 6.48 9.60
C ASP A 50 -3.72 5.61 9.48
N ALA A 51 -2.61 6.16 8.96
CA ALA A 51 -1.35 5.43 8.86
C ALA A 51 -0.77 5.07 10.23
N GLU A 52 -0.82 6.00 11.19
CA GLU A 52 -0.37 5.80 12.57
C GLU A 52 -1.22 4.76 13.30
N ASP A 53 -2.54 4.80 13.15
CA ASP A 53 -3.44 3.79 13.71
C ASP A 53 -3.10 2.38 13.19
N ILE A 54 -3.00 2.25 11.86
CA ILE A 54 -2.66 0.96 11.22
C ILE A 54 -1.26 0.50 11.64
N PHE A 55 -0.32 1.42 11.76
CA PHE A 55 1.04 1.14 12.20
C PHE A 55 1.07 0.54 13.61
N GLN A 56 0.34 1.15 14.55
CA GLN A 56 0.25 0.66 15.93
C GLN A 56 -0.39 -0.73 15.97
N GLU A 57 -1.54 -0.91 15.31
CA GLU A 57 -2.21 -2.22 15.22
C GLU A 57 -1.34 -3.30 14.55
N SER A 58 -0.51 -2.90 13.60
CA SER A 58 0.42 -3.80 12.92
C SER A 58 1.51 -4.28 13.85
N PHE A 59 2.12 -3.40 14.64
CA PHE A 59 3.16 -3.80 15.59
C PHE A 59 2.62 -4.69 16.71
N ILE A 60 1.43 -4.38 17.24
CA ILE A 60 0.74 -5.25 18.19
C ILE A 60 0.60 -6.66 17.60
N ALA A 61 0.06 -6.75 16.37
CA ALA A 61 -0.13 -8.04 15.71
C ALA A 61 1.18 -8.76 15.35
N ILE A 62 2.23 -8.02 15.00
CA ILE A 62 3.57 -8.57 14.79
C ILE A 62 4.04 -9.26 16.06
N PHE A 63 3.99 -8.59 17.21
CA PHE A 63 4.45 -9.18 18.47
C PHE A 63 3.58 -10.35 18.94
N GLU A 64 2.26 -10.26 18.78
CA GLU A 64 1.34 -11.37 19.09
C GLU A 64 1.61 -12.62 18.23
N GLN A 65 1.95 -12.43 16.96
CA GLN A 65 2.07 -13.51 16.00
C GLN A 65 3.51 -13.99 15.77
N ILE A 66 4.53 -13.32 16.31
CA ILE A 66 5.94 -13.60 15.98
C ILE A 66 6.39 -15.03 16.31
N ARG A 67 5.72 -15.69 17.27
CA ARG A 67 5.90 -17.12 17.57
C ARG A 67 5.54 -18.06 16.42
N SER A 68 4.69 -17.60 15.48
CA SER A 68 4.31 -18.35 14.29
C SER A 68 5.34 -18.29 13.16
N LEU A 69 6.34 -17.40 13.26
CA LEU A 69 7.40 -17.27 12.26
C LEU A 69 8.37 -18.46 12.35
N LYS A 70 8.19 -19.44 11.47
CA LYS A 70 9.05 -20.64 11.39
C LYS A 70 10.34 -20.42 10.60
N HIS A 71 10.34 -19.42 9.74
CA HIS A 71 11.38 -19.15 8.74
C HIS A 71 11.90 -17.71 8.96
N PRO A 72 12.88 -17.51 9.86
CA PRO A 72 13.42 -16.18 10.19
C PRO A 72 13.86 -15.36 8.97
N GLU A 73 14.36 -16.02 7.95
CA GLU A 73 14.80 -15.41 6.68
C GLU A 73 13.65 -14.74 5.90
N ARG A 74 12.40 -15.09 6.22
CA ARG A 74 11.20 -14.53 5.58
C ARG A 74 10.57 -13.38 6.37
N ILE A 75 11.20 -12.92 7.45
CA ILE A 75 10.61 -11.94 8.36
C ILE A 75 10.07 -10.69 7.67
N VAL A 76 10.79 -10.14 6.68
CA VAL A 76 10.35 -8.95 5.94
C VAL A 76 9.01 -9.21 5.25
N SER A 77 8.91 -10.31 4.50
CA SER A 77 7.68 -10.69 3.80
C SER A 77 6.55 -11.05 4.77
N TRP A 78 6.89 -11.61 5.93
CA TRP A 78 5.93 -11.98 6.96
C TRP A 78 5.34 -10.74 7.65
N ILE A 79 6.19 -9.78 8.05
CA ILE A 79 5.78 -8.46 8.57
C ILE A 79 4.90 -7.75 7.53
N TYR A 80 5.37 -7.69 6.28
CA TYR A 80 4.65 -7.07 5.19
C TYR A 80 3.23 -7.63 5.05
N ARG A 81 3.08 -8.96 5.09
CA ARG A 81 1.76 -9.61 5.04
C ARG A 81 0.85 -9.20 6.19
N ILE A 82 1.40 -9.07 7.41
CA ILE A 82 0.62 -8.62 8.57
C ILE A 82 0.14 -7.19 8.35
N VAL A 83 1.04 -6.28 7.95
CA VAL A 83 0.70 -4.87 7.71
C VAL A 83 -0.37 -4.72 6.64
N VAL A 84 -0.21 -5.36 5.49
CA VAL A 84 -1.21 -5.33 4.40
C VAL A 84 -2.55 -5.91 4.87
N SER A 85 -2.52 -6.97 5.68
CA SER A 85 -3.75 -7.52 6.27
C SER A 85 -4.44 -6.53 7.21
N LYS A 86 -3.69 -5.72 7.97
CA LYS A 86 -4.25 -4.67 8.84
C LYS A 86 -4.82 -3.50 8.04
N VAL A 87 -4.10 -3.04 7.03
CA VAL A 87 -4.60 -2.05 6.05
C VAL A 87 -5.94 -2.49 5.46
N ILE A 88 -6.00 -3.72 4.91
CA ILE A 88 -7.22 -4.25 4.30
C ILE A 88 -8.35 -4.26 5.32
N ARG A 89 -8.10 -4.76 6.54
CA ARG A 89 -9.11 -4.81 7.59
C ARG A 89 -9.63 -3.43 7.97
N TYR A 90 -8.73 -2.45 8.09
CA TYR A 90 -9.06 -1.06 8.45
C TYR A 90 -10.01 -0.44 7.42
N TYR A 91 -9.71 -0.59 6.13
CA TYR A 91 -10.48 0.03 5.06
C TYR A 91 -11.65 -0.81 4.55
N ARG A 92 -11.72 -2.11 4.84
CA ARG A 92 -12.73 -3.02 4.25
C ARG A 92 -14.17 -2.51 4.44
N LYS A 93 -14.52 -2.04 5.64
CA LYS A 93 -15.87 -1.50 5.91
C LYS A 93 -16.13 -0.22 5.10
N ARG A 94 -15.15 0.69 5.00
CA ARG A 94 -15.25 1.93 4.24
C ARG A 94 -15.43 1.64 2.74
N VAL A 95 -14.69 0.67 2.20
CA VAL A 95 -14.80 0.26 0.79
C VAL A 95 -16.16 -0.37 0.48
N GLN A 96 -16.68 -1.22 1.35
CA GLN A 96 -17.98 -1.87 1.16
C GLN A 96 -19.16 -0.90 1.22
N MET A 97 -19.06 0.17 2.01
CA MET A 97 -20.09 1.22 2.08
C MET A 97 -20.13 2.10 0.84
N VAL A 98 -19.03 2.16 0.07
CA VAL A 98 -18.82 3.10 -1.05
C VAL A 98 -19.05 2.40 -2.40
N GLU A 99 -19.86 1.33 -2.45
CA GLU A 99 -20.25 0.69 -3.72
C GLU A 99 -21.12 1.62 -4.61
N VAL A 100 -21.51 2.81 -4.10
CA VAL A 100 -22.37 3.80 -4.77
C VAL A 100 -21.91 5.24 -4.55
N THR A 101 -20.66 5.57 -4.88
CA THR A 101 -20.38 6.96 -5.28
C THR A 101 -19.79 6.96 -6.69
N GLU A 102 -20.58 7.51 -7.61
CA GLU A 102 -20.05 8.06 -8.84
C GLU A 102 -19.12 9.20 -8.42
N TRP A 103 -17.84 8.87 -8.23
CA TRP A 103 -16.79 9.86 -8.32
C TRP A 103 -16.90 10.43 -9.73
N ASN A 104 -17.59 11.57 -9.83
CA ASN A 104 -17.92 12.26 -11.07
C ASN A 104 -16.64 12.82 -11.70
N MET A 105 -15.85 11.92 -12.29
CA MET A 105 -14.89 12.25 -13.32
C MET A 105 -15.69 12.69 -14.56
N HIS A 106 -16.24 13.91 -14.52
CA HIS A 106 -16.75 14.55 -15.73
C HIS A 106 -15.55 15.00 -16.56
N GLY A 107 -15.40 14.40 -17.73
CA GLY A 107 -14.42 14.76 -18.74
C GLY A 107 -14.08 13.55 -19.62
N PRO A 108 -13.98 13.71 -20.95
CA PRO A 108 -13.55 12.63 -21.82
C PRO A 108 -12.20 12.11 -21.34
N ALA A 109 -12.04 10.78 -21.30
CA ALA A 109 -10.75 10.17 -21.09
C ALA A 109 -9.86 10.57 -22.27
N PRO A 110 -8.79 11.34 -22.05
CA PRO A 110 -7.90 11.65 -23.15
C PRO A 110 -7.19 10.36 -23.60
N GLY A 111 -7.16 10.12 -24.91
CA GLY A 111 -6.43 9.01 -25.50
C GLY A 111 -4.93 9.26 -25.41
N TYR A 112 -4.33 9.01 -24.25
CA TYR A 112 -2.88 9.14 -24.08
C TYR A 112 -2.21 7.77 -24.15
N GLN A 113 -1.14 7.68 -24.97
CA GLN A 113 -0.28 6.51 -25.06
C GLN A 113 0.47 6.29 -23.73
N GLU A 114 0.57 5.03 -23.31
CA GLU A 114 1.06 4.56 -21.99
C GLU A 114 2.52 4.91 -21.66
N HIS A 115 3.27 5.52 -22.57
CA HIS A 115 4.70 5.74 -22.45
C HIS A 115 5.01 7.24 -22.52
N GLU A 116 5.27 7.86 -21.36
CA GLU A 116 6.14 9.05 -21.14
C GLU A 116 5.79 9.88 -19.87
N ILE A 117 4.85 9.44 -19.04
CA ILE A 117 4.39 10.24 -17.87
C ILE A 117 5.28 10.08 -16.62
N ILE A 118 6.14 9.04 -16.54
CA ILE A 118 6.73 8.60 -15.27
C ILE A 118 8.13 9.21 -14.98
N GLN A 119 8.78 9.90 -15.93
CA GLN A 119 10.17 10.37 -15.71
C GLN A 119 10.30 11.68 -14.89
N ALA A 120 9.20 12.36 -14.56
CA ALA A 120 9.24 13.70 -13.94
C ALA A 120 8.71 13.78 -12.48
N LEU A 121 8.23 12.66 -11.90
CA LEU A 121 7.60 12.65 -10.57
C LEU A 121 8.51 12.05 -9.51
N SER A 122 8.64 12.74 -8.37
CA SER A 122 9.23 12.15 -7.15
C SER A 122 8.29 11.08 -6.55
N ALA A 123 8.85 10.18 -5.75
CA ALA A 123 8.08 9.15 -5.05
C ALA A 123 7.07 9.77 -4.07
N GLU A 124 7.43 10.89 -3.44
CA GLU A 124 6.61 11.66 -2.52
C GLU A 124 5.41 12.30 -3.21
N GLU A 125 5.60 12.87 -4.41
CA GLU A 125 4.50 13.46 -5.19
C GLU A 125 3.51 12.39 -5.66
N LEU A 126 4.01 11.26 -6.16
CA LEU A 126 3.14 10.15 -6.55
C LEU A 126 2.37 9.60 -5.35
N LEU A 127 3.02 9.46 -4.20
CA LEU A 127 2.37 9.04 -2.97
C LEU A 127 1.24 10.01 -2.58
N SER A 128 1.51 11.32 -2.59
CA SER A 128 0.51 12.35 -2.28
C SER A 128 -0.69 12.30 -3.23
N LEU A 129 -0.47 12.04 -4.52
CA LEU A 129 -1.54 11.87 -5.49
C LEU A 129 -2.36 10.61 -5.22
N VAL A 130 -1.70 9.48 -4.96
CA VAL A 130 -2.37 8.21 -4.64
C VAL A 130 -3.21 8.33 -3.36
N GLN A 131 -2.76 9.09 -2.36
CA GLN A 131 -3.51 9.32 -1.11
C GLN A 131 -4.84 10.07 -1.32
N GLN A 132 -4.93 10.93 -2.35
CA GLN A 132 -6.15 11.67 -2.70
C GLN A 132 -7.23 10.80 -3.38
N LEU A 133 -6.88 9.59 -3.83
CA LEU A 133 -7.86 8.66 -4.39
C LEU A 133 -8.86 8.21 -3.31
N PRO A 134 -10.13 7.97 -3.68
CA PRO A 134 -11.08 7.28 -2.81
C PRO A 134 -10.52 5.94 -2.32
N ASP A 135 -10.85 5.54 -1.08
CA ASP A 135 -10.25 4.39 -0.40
C ASP A 135 -10.21 3.11 -1.26
N GLY A 136 -11.32 2.77 -1.93
CA GLY A 136 -11.37 1.59 -2.80
C GLY A 136 -10.40 1.69 -3.98
N TYR A 137 -10.31 2.85 -4.61
CA TYR A 137 -9.48 3.08 -5.79
C TYR A 137 -8.00 3.04 -5.38
N ARG A 138 -7.66 3.68 -4.26
CA ARG A 138 -6.33 3.66 -3.65
C ARG A 138 -5.88 2.23 -3.29
N LEU A 139 -6.73 1.47 -2.62
CA LEU A 139 -6.43 0.09 -2.22
C LEU A 139 -6.23 -0.81 -3.44
N VAL A 140 -7.16 -0.77 -4.40
CA VAL A 140 -7.06 -1.58 -5.62
C VAL A 140 -5.82 -1.20 -6.42
N PHE A 141 -5.52 0.09 -6.57
CA PHE A 141 -4.32 0.56 -7.26
C PHE A 141 -3.06 0.00 -6.62
N ASN A 142 -2.89 0.17 -5.31
CA ASN A 142 -1.72 -0.33 -4.61
C ASN A 142 -1.62 -1.87 -4.66
N LEU A 143 -2.70 -2.59 -4.36
CA LEU A 143 -2.69 -4.06 -4.38
C LEU A 143 -2.40 -4.63 -5.78
N HIS A 144 -2.87 -3.98 -6.84
CA HIS A 144 -2.63 -4.47 -8.20
C HIS A 144 -1.28 -4.02 -8.76
N VAL A 145 -1.01 -2.72 -8.74
CA VAL A 145 0.15 -2.12 -9.42
C VAL A 145 1.43 -2.31 -8.62
N MET A 146 1.36 -2.18 -7.28
CA MET A 146 2.55 -2.27 -6.42
C MET A 146 2.82 -3.71 -5.98
N ASP A 147 1.76 -4.47 -5.66
CA ASP A 147 1.91 -5.80 -5.07
C ASP A 147 1.68 -6.96 -6.06
N GLY A 148 1.13 -6.66 -7.24
CA GLY A 148 0.91 -7.66 -8.29
C GLY A 148 -0.27 -8.61 -8.04
N TYR A 149 -1.19 -8.29 -7.12
CA TYR A 149 -2.37 -9.14 -6.90
C TYR A 149 -3.32 -9.10 -8.11
N SER A 150 -3.89 -10.25 -8.46
CA SER A 150 -4.95 -10.34 -9.46
C SER A 150 -6.25 -9.69 -8.96
N HIS A 151 -7.09 -9.20 -9.88
CA HIS A 151 -8.40 -8.65 -9.52
C HIS A 151 -9.28 -9.65 -8.75
N ARG A 152 -9.14 -10.95 -9.03
CA ARG A 152 -9.82 -12.02 -8.30
C ARG A 152 -9.34 -12.13 -6.85
N GLU A 153 -8.04 -11.97 -6.59
CA GLU A 153 -7.50 -11.93 -5.23
C GLU A 153 -7.95 -10.69 -4.48
N ILE A 154 -7.87 -9.52 -5.12
CA ILE A 154 -8.29 -8.25 -4.55
C ILE A 154 -9.79 -8.27 -4.19
N GLY A 155 -10.64 -8.81 -5.08
CA GLY A 155 -12.07 -8.97 -4.81
C GLY A 155 -12.34 -9.79 -3.55
N ARG A 156 -11.60 -10.90 -3.35
CA ARG A 156 -11.70 -11.73 -2.13
C ARG A 156 -11.22 -10.98 -0.89
N MET A 157 -10.12 -10.25 -0.98
CA MET A 157 -9.53 -9.50 0.13
C MET A 157 -10.45 -8.36 0.62
N LEU A 158 -10.99 -7.59 -0.32
CA LEU A 158 -11.83 -6.42 -0.02
C LEU A 158 -13.32 -6.78 0.15
N GLY A 159 -13.74 -7.98 -0.28
CA GLY A 159 -15.14 -8.38 -0.29
C GLY A 159 -15.97 -7.60 -1.32
N ILE A 160 -15.41 -7.42 -2.53
CA ILE A 160 -16.04 -6.75 -3.68
C ILE A 160 -16.00 -7.68 -4.90
N ARG A 161 -16.80 -7.40 -5.93
CA ARG A 161 -16.76 -8.17 -7.18
C ARG A 161 -15.45 -7.92 -7.93
N GLU A 162 -14.97 -8.92 -8.67
CA GLU A 162 -13.78 -8.79 -9.52
C GLU A 162 -13.93 -7.65 -10.55
N ALA A 163 -15.13 -7.50 -11.13
CA ALA A 163 -15.45 -6.41 -12.04
C ALA A 163 -15.35 -5.02 -11.36
N THR A 164 -15.72 -4.92 -10.08
CA THR A 164 -15.55 -3.70 -9.28
C THR A 164 -14.08 -3.37 -9.10
N SER A 165 -13.22 -4.36 -8.84
CA SER A 165 -11.77 -4.14 -8.78
C SER A 165 -11.21 -3.61 -10.11
N ARG A 166 -11.63 -4.16 -11.26
CA ARG A 166 -11.19 -3.67 -12.58
C ARG A 166 -11.61 -2.23 -12.83
N SER A 167 -12.88 -1.90 -12.54
CA SER A 167 -13.40 -0.55 -12.76
C SER A 167 -12.76 0.48 -11.82
N GLN A 168 -12.53 0.13 -10.55
CA GLN A 168 -11.82 0.99 -9.60
C GLN A 168 -10.37 1.25 -10.03
N LEU A 169 -9.65 0.23 -10.51
CA LEU A 169 -8.29 0.42 -11.04
C LEU A 169 -8.28 1.36 -12.25
N HIS A 170 -9.20 1.16 -13.20
CA HIS A 170 -9.30 2.00 -14.38
C HIS A 170 -9.54 3.47 -13.99
N LYS A 171 -10.52 3.72 -13.11
CA LYS A 171 -10.80 5.06 -12.60
C LYS A 171 -9.61 5.68 -11.85
N ALA A 172 -8.91 4.90 -11.04
CA ALA A 172 -7.69 5.35 -10.35
C ALA A 172 -6.63 5.82 -11.35
N LYS A 173 -6.34 5.02 -12.38
CA LYS A 173 -5.36 5.37 -13.43
C LYS A 173 -5.77 6.62 -14.20
N CYS A 174 -7.04 6.71 -14.63
CA CYS A 174 -7.53 7.89 -15.37
C CYS A 174 -7.44 9.16 -14.53
N TRP A 175 -7.81 9.10 -13.25
CA TRP A 175 -7.69 10.25 -12.34
C TRP A 175 -6.23 10.66 -12.15
N LEU A 176 -5.35 9.71 -11.85
CA LEU A 176 -3.92 9.98 -11.68
C LEU A 176 -3.30 10.60 -12.95
N GLN A 177 -3.56 10.03 -14.12
CA GLN A 177 -3.06 10.56 -15.40
C GLN A 177 -3.52 12.01 -15.62
N LYS A 178 -4.82 12.27 -15.45
CA LYS A 178 -5.38 13.62 -15.59
C LYS A 178 -4.72 14.61 -14.63
N THR A 179 -4.65 14.26 -13.35
CA THR A 179 -4.08 15.14 -12.33
C THR A 179 -2.58 15.37 -12.54
N ILE A 180 -1.84 14.37 -13.02
CA ILE A 180 -0.42 14.53 -13.35
C ILE A 180 -0.25 15.51 -14.51
N VAL A 181 -1.01 15.35 -15.60
CA VAL A 181 -0.94 16.26 -16.75
C VAL A 181 -1.29 17.70 -16.35
N GLU A 182 -2.36 17.89 -15.56
CA GLU A 182 -2.79 19.21 -15.09
C GLU A 182 -1.76 19.87 -14.16
N LYS A 183 -1.15 19.12 -13.23
CA LYS A 183 -0.22 19.68 -12.25
C LYS A 183 1.19 19.88 -12.78
N PHE A 184 1.66 19.00 -13.65
CA PHE A 184 3.07 18.98 -14.09
C PHE A 184 3.24 19.42 -15.54
N GLY A 185 2.16 19.79 -16.23
CA GLY A 185 2.21 20.39 -17.55
C GLY A 185 2.91 19.51 -18.59
N ILE A 186 2.83 18.18 -18.45
CA ILE A 186 3.30 17.22 -19.46
C ILE A 186 2.33 17.33 -20.64
N HIS A 187 2.50 18.39 -21.43
CA HIS A 187 1.91 18.48 -22.75
C HIS A 187 2.63 17.42 -23.56
N SER A 188 1.89 16.37 -23.93
CA SER A 188 2.33 15.45 -24.97
C SER A 188 2.72 16.32 -26.17
N TYR A 189 4.02 16.42 -26.48
CA TYR A 189 4.44 17.05 -27.71
C TYR A 189 3.97 16.14 -28.84
N GLU A 190 2.86 16.51 -29.47
CA GLU A 190 2.41 15.90 -30.72
C GLU A 190 3.52 16.10 -31.79
N LYS A 191 3.90 15.01 -32.44
CA LYS A 191 4.53 15.03 -33.76
C LYS A 191 3.50 14.63 -34.80
#